data_AF-A0A401T935-F1
#
_entry.id   AF-A0A401T935-F1
#
_cell.length_a   1.000
_cell.length_b   1.000
_cell.length_c   1.000
_cell.angle_alpha   90.00
_cell.angle_beta   90.00
_cell.angle_gamma   90.00
#
_symmetry.space_group_name_H-M   'P 1'
#
loop_
_entity.id
_entity.type
_entity.pdbx_description
1 polymer ?
#
loop_
_entity_poly.entity_id
_entity_poly.type
_entity_poly.pdbx_seq_one_letter_code
_entity_poly.pdbx_strand_id
1 'polypeptide(L)'
;MRISNRDGVVDQVLDKLLLYLRIVHSIDYYNTCEYPNEDEMPNRCGIVHVRGPLPPNRVSQHEVAEWQKLFEEKLTPLFSVRECLSEEDAAKMGKKDPEQEVEKFILANTQELAKDKWLCPLSGKKFKVSGSPPSRTMYKPVRV
;
A
#
# COMPACT_ATOMS: atom_id res chain seq x y z
N MET A 1 -33.73 -15.57 -26.59
CA MET A 1 -33.72 -14.10 -26.68
C MET A 1 -32.67 -13.70 -27.71
N ARG A 2 -33.02 -13.00 -28.81
CA ARG A 2 -32.01 -12.39 -29.69
C ARG A 2 -31.39 -11.21 -28.90
N ILE A 3 -30.08 -10.98 -28.99
CA ILE A 3 -29.38 -9.80 -28.44
C ILE A 3 -29.86 -8.55 -29.21
N SER A 4 -31.11 -8.15 -29.00
CA SER A 4 -31.82 -7.15 -29.84
C SER A 4 -31.95 -5.80 -29.15
N ASN A 5 -31.48 -5.66 -27.91
CA ASN A 5 -31.50 -4.41 -27.16
C ASN A 5 -30.11 -4.18 -26.58
N ARG A 6 -29.18 -3.68 -27.38
CA ARG A 6 -28.09 -2.88 -26.82
C ARG A 6 -28.69 -1.54 -26.47
N ASP A 7 -28.77 -1.24 -25.18
CA ASP A 7 -29.17 0.09 -24.73
C ASP A 7 -27.97 1.02 -24.85
N GLY A 8 -28.00 1.88 -25.87
CA GLY A 8 -26.92 2.82 -26.14
C GLY A 8 -26.65 3.79 -24.98
N VAL A 9 -27.63 4.03 -24.10
CA VAL A 9 -27.45 4.90 -22.92
C VAL A 9 -26.55 4.21 -21.89
N VAL A 10 -26.81 2.93 -21.62
CA VAL A 10 -26.02 2.14 -20.67
C VAL A 10 -24.60 1.95 -21.18
N ASP A 11 -24.44 1.69 -22.48
CA ASP A 11 -23.13 1.57 -23.12
C ASP A 11 -22.31 2.86 -22.96
N GLN A 12 -22.91 4.03 -23.20
CA GLN A 12 -22.23 5.31 -23.05
C GLN A 12 -21.82 5.62 -21.62
N VAL A 13 -22.65 5.24 -20.64
CA VAL A 13 -22.32 5.42 -19.21
C VAL A 13 -21.18 4.49 -18.82
N LEU A 14 -21.24 3.23 -19.23
CA LEU A 14 -20.18 2.26 -18.96
C LEU A 14 -18.84 2.73 -19.56
N ASP A 15 -18.82 3.17 -20.82
CA ASP A 15 -17.60 3.61 -21.47
C ASP A 15 -16.93 4.77 -20.73
N LYS A 16 -17.70 5.71 -20.17
CA LYS A 16 -17.14 6.79 -19.33
C LYS A 16 -16.45 6.26 -18.07
N LEU A 17 -17.03 5.25 -17.42
CA LEU A 17 -16.43 4.61 -16.25
C LEU A 17 -15.15 3.86 -16.62
N LEU A 18 -15.17 3.10 -17.73
CA LEU A 18 -14.02 2.33 -18.18
C LEU A 18 -12.86 3.23 -18.64
N LEU A 19 -13.17 4.32 -19.35
CA LEU A 19 -12.17 5.32 -19.74
C LEU A 19 -11.57 6.01 -18.53
N TYR A 20 -12.38 6.35 -17.51
CA TYR A 20 -11.86 6.91 -16.27
C TYR A 20 -10.90 5.94 -15.57
N LEU A 21 -11.28 4.67 -15.43
CA LEU A 21 -10.42 3.63 -14.86
C LEU A 21 -9.09 3.50 -15.63
N ARG A 22 -9.16 3.49 -16.96
CA ARG A 22 -7.98 3.27 -17.80
C ARG A 22 -7.03 4.47 -17.84
N ILE A 23 -7.56 5.68 -17.94
CA ILE A 23 -6.76 6.91 -18.11
C ILE A 23 -6.23 7.40 -16.75
N VAL A 24 -7.02 7.28 -15.68
CA VAL A 24 -6.66 7.85 -14.37
C VAL A 24 -5.97 6.82 -13.48
N HIS A 25 -6.46 5.58 -13.47
CA HIS A 25 -5.98 4.54 -12.56
C HIS A 25 -5.14 3.46 -13.25
N SER A 26 -4.89 3.59 -14.56
CA SER A 26 -4.16 2.60 -15.35
C SER A 26 -4.73 1.18 -15.25
N ILE A 27 -6.06 1.06 -15.08
CA ILE A 27 -6.78 -0.22 -14.99
C ILE A 27 -7.38 -0.56 -16.35
N ASP A 28 -7.01 -1.72 -16.89
CA ASP A 28 -7.66 -2.31 -18.05
C ASP A 28 -8.76 -3.27 -17.60
N TYR A 29 -10.00 -2.78 -17.66
CA TYR A 29 -11.16 -3.47 -17.14
C TYR A 29 -11.42 -4.83 -17.82
N TYR A 30 -11.41 -4.88 -19.16
CA TYR A 30 -11.74 -6.11 -19.86
C TYR A 30 -10.62 -7.16 -19.79
N ASN A 31 -9.38 -6.73 -19.59
CA ASN A 31 -8.27 -7.63 -19.29
C ASN A 31 -8.13 -7.95 -17.79
N THR A 32 -8.92 -7.30 -16.93
CA THR A 32 -8.90 -7.49 -15.47
C THR A 32 -7.50 -7.30 -14.85
N CYS A 33 -6.76 -6.27 -15.29
CA CYS A 33 -5.41 -6.00 -14.79
C CYS A 33 -5.12 -4.52 -14.60
N GLU A 34 -4.10 -4.21 -13.80
CA GLU A 34 -3.54 -2.86 -13.65
C GLU A 34 -2.15 -2.74 -14.29
N TYR A 35 -1.81 -1.52 -14.73
CA TYR A 35 -0.48 -1.14 -15.19
C TYR A 35 0.14 -0.13 -14.21
N PRO A 36 0.72 -0.60 -13.07
CA PRO A 36 1.03 0.26 -11.93
C PRO A 36 2.09 1.33 -12.20
N ASN A 37 3.06 1.03 -13.09
CA ASN A 37 4.17 1.92 -13.40
C ASN A 37 4.02 2.60 -14.78
N GLU A 38 2.79 2.64 -15.32
CA GLU A 38 2.57 3.08 -16.70
C GLU A 38 2.99 4.53 -16.96
N ASP A 39 2.96 5.41 -15.95
CA ASP A 39 3.41 6.80 -16.09
C ASP A 39 4.93 6.91 -16.34
N GLU A 40 5.71 5.92 -15.88
CA GLU A 40 7.16 5.86 -16.08
C GLU A 40 7.54 5.17 -17.39
N MET A 41 6.62 4.45 -18.04
CA MET A 41 6.89 3.73 -19.27
C MET A 41 6.97 4.67 -20.49
N PRO A 42 7.75 4.31 -21.54
CA PRO A 42 7.84 5.13 -22.75
C PRO A 42 6.51 5.38 -23.46
N ASN A 43 5.58 4.42 -23.39
CA ASN A 43 4.23 4.56 -23.94
C ASN A 43 3.22 4.65 -22.79
N ARG A 44 2.83 5.88 -22.45
CA ARG A 44 1.81 6.15 -21.44
C ARG A 44 0.43 5.84 -22.01
N CYS A 45 -0.40 5.12 -21.25
CA CYS A 45 -1.73 4.67 -21.68
C CYS A 45 -1.69 3.81 -22.96
N GLY A 46 -0.85 2.76 -22.97
CA GLY A 46 -0.53 1.98 -24.16
C GLY A 46 -1.65 1.07 -24.67
N ILE A 47 -1.88 -0.06 -23.99
CA ILE A 47 -2.86 -1.08 -24.43
C ILE A 47 -4.21 -0.86 -23.74
N VAL A 48 -5.31 -1.05 -24.47
CA VAL A 48 -6.68 -1.05 -23.94
C VAL A 48 -7.45 -2.21 -24.58
N HIS A 49 -8.02 -3.11 -23.77
CA HIS A 49 -8.91 -4.15 -24.25
C HIS A 49 -10.34 -3.63 -24.41
N VAL A 50 -11.02 -4.09 -25.46
CA VAL A 50 -12.37 -3.65 -25.83
C VAL A 50 -13.29 -4.85 -26.05
N ARG A 51 -14.60 -4.58 -26.15
CA ARG A 51 -15.60 -5.62 -26.42
C ARG A 51 -15.38 -6.25 -27.80
N GLY A 52 -15.49 -7.57 -27.87
CA GLY A 52 -15.41 -8.32 -29.12
C GLY A 52 -16.64 -8.14 -30.03
N PRO A 53 -16.59 -8.72 -31.25
CA PRO A 53 -17.74 -8.74 -32.14
C PRO A 53 -18.92 -9.50 -31.52
N LEU A 54 -20.12 -9.27 -32.06
CA LEU A 54 -21.31 -9.99 -31.63
C LEU A 54 -21.12 -11.50 -31.84
N PRO A 55 -21.44 -12.35 -30.84
CA PRO A 55 -21.34 -13.79 -31.02
C PRO A 55 -22.32 -14.25 -32.11
N PRO A 56 -21.91 -15.19 -32.98
CA PRO A 56 -22.75 -15.67 -34.07
C PRO A 56 -23.95 -16.49 -33.57
N ASN A 57 -23.81 -17.11 -32.40
CA ASN A 57 -24.83 -17.93 -31.78
C ASN A 57 -25.57 -17.17 -30.68
N ARG A 58 -26.78 -17.64 -30.35
CA ARG A 58 -27.52 -17.09 -29.20
C ARG A 58 -26.78 -17.44 -27.91
N VAL A 59 -26.52 -16.42 -27.11
CA VAL A 59 -25.99 -16.57 -25.75
C VAL A 59 -27.12 -16.98 -24.81
N SER A 60 -26.87 -18.03 -24.03
CA SER A 60 -27.79 -18.52 -22.99
C SER A 60 -27.67 -17.69 -21.71
N GLN A 61 -28.73 -17.68 -20.90
CA GLN A 61 -28.69 -17.01 -19.59
C GLN A 61 -27.67 -17.63 -18.63
N HIS A 62 -27.41 -18.94 -18.78
CA HIS A 62 -26.42 -19.64 -17.99
C HIS A 62 -25.00 -19.16 -18.29
N GLU A 63 -24.64 -19.04 -19.58
CA GLU A 63 -23.34 -18.49 -20.01
C GLU A 63 -23.14 -17.05 -19.54
N VAL A 64 -24.20 -16.23 -19.53
CA VAL A 64 -24.12 -14.86 -19.00
C VAL A 64 -23.80 -14.88 -17.50
N ALA A 65 -24.52 -15.67 -16.71
CA ALA A 65 -24.32 -15.76 -15.27
C ALA A 65 -22.94 -16.33 -14.92
N GLU A 66 -22.48 -17.34 -15.67
CA GLU A 66 -21.15 -17.92 -15.52
C GLU A 66 -20.05 -16.90 -15.84
N TRP A 67 -20.20 -16.15 -16.95
CA TRP A 67 -19.26 -15.09 -17.30
C TRP A 67 -19.20 -14.01 -16.21
N GLN A 68 -20.34 -13.56 -15.69
CA GLN A 68 -20.39 -12.55 -14.62
C GLN A 68 -19.62 -13.03 -13.38
N LYS A 69 -19.87 -14.27 -12.94
CA LYS A 69 -19.20 -14.86 -11.79
C LYS A 69 -17.68 -14.94 -11.99
N LEU A 70 -17.24 -15.52 -13.12
CA LEU A 70 -15.81 -15.69 -13.41
C LEU A 70 -15.10 -14.34 -13.59
N PHE A 71 -15.78 -13.34 -14.13
CA PHE A 71 -15.22 -12.01 -14.32
C PHE A 71 -15.07 -11.26 -12.99
N GLU A 72 -16.05 -11.36 -12.09
CA GLU A 72 -15.98 -10.81 -10.74
C GLU A 72 -14.86 -11.46 -9.90
N GLU A 73 -14.72 -12.78 -9.99
CA GLU A 73 -13.60 -13.52 -9.36
C GLU A 73 -12.23 -13.00 -9.84
N LYS A 74 -12.09 -12.71 -11.14
CA LYS A 74 -10.86 -12.12 -11.71
C LYS A 74 -10.62 -10.67 -11.30
N LEU A 75 -11.67 -9.89 -11.04
CA LEU A 75 -11.54 -8.51 -10.59
C LEU A 75 -11.18 -8.40 -9.11
N THR A 76 -11.55 -9.39 -8.30
CA THR A 76 -11.37 -9.38 -6.84
C THR A 76 -9.95 -8.98 -6.40
N PRO A 77 -8.85 -9.50 -7.00
CA PRO A 77 -7.49 -9.14 -6.62
C PRO A 77 -7.13 -7.66 -6.84
N LEU A 78 -7.79 -6.96 -7.77
CA LEU A 78 -7.56 -5.52 -8.00
C LEU A 78 -8.06 -4.66 -6.84
N PHE A 79 -8.93 -5.21 -5.98
CA PHE A 79 -9.45 -4.55 -4.78
C PHE A 79 -8.77 -5.00 -3.50
N SER A 80 -7.72 -5.84 -3.59
CA SER A 80 -7.01 -6.36 -2.43
C SER A 80 -6.38 -5.21 -1.64
N VAL A 81 -6.93 -4.98 -0.44
CA VAL A 81 -6.31 -4.11 0.54
C VAL A 81 -5.00 -4.76 0.99
N ARG A 82 -3.97 -3.95 1.22
CA ARG A 82 -2.71 -4.45 1.80
C ARG A 82 -3.01 -5.16 3.10
N GLU A 83 -2.73 -6.45 3.13
CA GLU A 83 -2.88 -7.24 4.34
C GLU A 83 -1.79 -6.84 5.33
N CYS A 84 -2.22 -6.61 6.58
CA CYS A 84 -1.34 -6.37 7.70
C CYS A 84 -1.44 -7.58 8.63
N LEU A 85 -0.29 -8.03 9.14
CA LEU A 85 -0.28 -9.04 10.21
C LEU A 85 -1.02 -8.51 11.44
N SER A 86 -1.63 -9.42 12.20
CA SER A 86 -2.14 -9.11 13.53
C SER A 86 -1.01 -8.57 14.41
N GLU A 87 -1.34 -7.76 15.42
CA GLU A 87 -0.34 -7.26 16.37
C GLU A 87 0.41 -8.40 17.07
N GLU A 88 -0.28 -9.51 17.37
CA GLU A 88 0.31 -10.69 17.98
C GLU A 88 1.32 -11.38 17.06
N ASP A 89 0.97 -11.59 15.79
CA ASP A 89 1.87 -12.24 14.83
C ASP A 89 3.03 -11.33 14.44
N ALA A 90 2.78 -10.03 14.30
CA ALA A 90 3.84 -9.06 14.08
C ALA A 90 4.83 -9.04 15.26
N ALA A 91 4.34 -9.12 16.50
CA ALA A 91 5.20 -9.24 17.68
C ALA A 91 6.02 -10.53 17.67
N LYS A 92 5.44 -11.68 17.30
CA LYS A 92 6.16 -12.95 17.12
C LYS A 92 7.25 -12.86 16.04
N MET A 93 7.00 -12.07 14.99
CA MET A 93 7.97 -11.79 13.92
C MET A 93 9.02 -10.73 14.31
N GLY A 94 9.00 -10.25 15.55
CA GLY A 94 9.98 -9.29 16.06
C GLY A 94 9.66 -7.83 15.75
N LYS A 95 8.38 -7.47 15.62
CA LYS A 95 7.95 -6.06 15.55
C LYS A 95 8.53 -5.29 16.75
N LYS A 96 9.36 -4.30 16.43
CA LYS A 96 10.08 -3.50 17.42
C LYS A 96 9.15 -2.47 18.06
N ASP A 97 9.24 -2.36 19.38
CA ASP A 97 8.60 -1.27 20.10
C ASP A 97 9.40 0.04 19.93
N PRO A 98 8.78 1.13 19.43
CA PRO A 98 9.49 2.38 19.19
C PRO A 98 10.13 2.98 20.45
N GLU A 99 9.49 2.88 21.62
CA GLU A 99 10.01 3.48 22.85
C GLU A 99 11.21 2.68 23.39
N GLN A 100 11.13 1.35 23.37
CA GLN A 100 12.23 0.48 23.75
C GLN A 100 13.44 0.66 22.84
N GLU A 101 13.26 0.80 21.52
CA GLU A 101 14.39 1.02 20.61
C GLU A 101 15.04 2.39 20.80
N VAL A 102 14.24 3.42 21.09
CA VAL A 102 14.75 4.74 21.47
C VAL A 102 15.54 4.67 22.77
N GLU A 103 15.05 3.94 23.77
CA GLU A 103 15.76 3.79 25.05
C GLU A 103 17.07 3.03 24.87
N LYS A 104 17.07 1.91 24.15
CA LYS A 104 18.29 1.18 23.78
C LYS A 104 19.28 2.08 23.05
N PHE A 105 18.81 2.92 22.14
CA PHE A 105 19.65 3.88 21.42
C PHE A 105 20.27 4.93 22.36
N ILE A 106 19.48 5.51 23.28
CA ILE A 106 19.97 6.48 24.26
C ILE A 106 21.04 5.84 25.16
N LEU A 107 20.77 4.64 25.66
CA LEU A 107 21.69 3.90 26.52
C LEU A 107 23.01 3.58 25.79
N ALA A 108 22.94 3.07 24.56
CA ALA A 108 24.13 2.79 23.75
C ALA A 108 24.98 4.04 23.47
N ASN A 109 24.34 5.20 23.39
CA ASN A 109 24.99 6.50 23.15
C ASN A 109 25.23 7.31 24.43
N THR A 110 25.10 6.69 25.61
CA THR A 110 25.45 7.33 26.88
C THR A 110 26.53 6.51 27.57
N GLN A 111 27.79 6.88 27.35
CA GLN A 111 28.94 6.12 27.83
C GLN A 111 29.50 6.74 29.11
N GLU A 112 29.64 5.95 30.17
CA GLU A 112 30.30 6.39 31.40
C GLU A 112 31.82 6.37 31.21
N LEU A 113 32.47 7.53 31.40
CA LEU A 113 33.94 7.64 31.33
C LEU A 113 34.57 7.52 32.72
N ALA A 114 33.90 8.05 33.74
CA ALA A 114 34.26 7.99 35.15
C ALA A 114 33.02 8.31 35.99
N LYS A 115 33.09 8.12 37.32
CA LYS A 115 31.98 8.45 38.22
C LYS A 115 31.45 9.86 37.97
N ASP A 116 30.14 9.97 37.75
CA ASP A 116 29.39 11.18 37.42
C ASP A 116 29.84 11.88 36.11
N LYS A 117 30.65 11.25 35.25
CA LYS A 117 31.14 11.82 33.98
C LYS A 117 30.76 10.94 32.79
N TRP A 118 29.92 11.48 31.92
CA TRP A 118 29.34 10.80 30.77
C TRP A 118 29.74 11.46 29.46
N LEU A 119 29.77 10.68 28.39
CA LEU A 119 30.07 11.13 27.02
C LEU A 119 28.99 10.60 26.07
N CYS A 120 28.51 11.48 25.19
CA CYS A 120 27.73 11.08 24.03
C CYS A 120 28.64 11.00 22.80
N PRO A 121 28.85 9.82 22.19
CA PRO A 121 29.77 9.66 21.06
C PRO A 121 29.28 10.37 19.80
N LEU A 122 27.97 10.59 19.65
CA LEU A 122 27.40 11.29 18.50
C LEU A 122 27.81 12.77 18.45
N SER A 123 27.90 13.42 19.61
CA SER A 123 28.25 14.84 19.70
C SER A 123 29.67 15.11 20.20
N GLY A 124 30.33 14.10 20.78
CA GLY A 124 31.61 14.23 21.47
C GLY A 124 31.55 15.05 22.77
N LYS A 125 30.36 15.48 23.21
CA LYS A 125 30.19 16.33 24.39
C LYS A 125 30.12 15.50 25.67
N LYS A 126 30.78 16.02 26.72
CA LYS A 126 30.80 15.45 28.06
C LYS A 126 29.76 16.11 28.95
N PHE A 127 29.12 15.34 29.82
CA PHE A 127 28.09 15.81 30.73
C PHE A 127 28.30 15.23 32.14
N LYS A 128 27.76 15.92 33.15
CA LYS A 128 27.82 15.49 34.55
C LYS A 128 26.41 15.19 35.05
N VAL A 129 26.19 13.98 35.57
CA VAL A 129 24.90 13.55 36.12
C VAL A 129 25.18 12.80 37.43
N SER A 130 24.46 13.14 38.50
CA SER A 130 24.52 12.44 39.79
C SER A 130 23.40 11.40 39.87
N GLY A 131 23.74 10.10 39.92
CA GLY A 131 22.77 9.01 40.02
C GLY A 131 22.82 8.00 38.86
N SER A 132 21.73 7.22 38.71
CA SER A 132 21.53 6.18 37.68
C SER A 132 21.70 6.71 36.24
N PRO A 133 21.91 5.82 35.23
CA PRO A 133 22.13 6.25 33.85
C PRO A 133 21.03 7.21 33.38
N PRO A 134 21.37 8.27 32.63
CA PRO A 134 20.39 9.26 32.18
C PRO A 134 19.37 8.60 31.26
N SER A 135 18.13 8.47 31.75
CA SER A 135 16.97 8.09 30.95
C SER A 135 16.41 9.31 30.21
N ARG A 136 15.50 9.05 29.26
CA ARG A 136 14.86 10.06 28.39
C ARG A 136 14.33 11.30 29.15
N THR A 137 13.99 11.17 30.43
CA THR A 137 13.45 12.25 31.28
C THR A 137 14.49 13.24 31.79
N MET A 138 15.80 12.97 31.69
CA MET A 138 16.86 13.88 32.19
C MET A 138 17.40 14.87 31.15
N TYR A 139 17.08 14.69 29.87
CA TYR A 139 17.46 15.62 28.80
C TYR A 139 16.51 16.82 28.75
N LYS A 140 16.46 17.62 29.82
CA LYS A 140 15.92 18.98 29.70
C LYS A 140 16.96 19.82 28.97
N PRO A 141 16.60 20.51 27.87
CA PRO A 141 17.51 21.45 27.23
C PRO A 141 17.90 22.50 28.27
N VAL A 142 19.20 22.61 28.56
CA VAL A 142 19.73 23.77 29.27
C VAL A 142 19.43 24.95 28.36
N ARG A 143 18.41 25.75 28.73
CA ARG A 143 18.17 27.04 28.09
C ARG A 143 19.48 27.82 28.20
N VAL A 144 20.04 28.17 27.05
CA VAL A 144 21.11 29.17 26.95
C VAL A 144 20.53 30.52 27.31
#